data_AF-A0A3E0U698-F1
#
_entry.id   AF-A0A3E0U698-F1
#
_cell.length_a   1.000
_cell.length_b   1.000
_cell.length_c   1.000
_cell.angle_alpha   90.00
_cell.angle_beta   90.00
_cell.angle_gamma   90.00
#
_symmetry.space_group_name_H-M   'P 1'
#
loop_
_entity.id
_entity.type
_entity.pdbx_description
1 polymer ?
#
loop_
_entity_poly.entity_id
_entity_poly.type
_entity_poly.pdbx_seq_one_letter_code
_entity_poly.pdbx_strand_id
1 'polypeptide(L)' 'MLNLLPWSYWLGFALVIWLLIDLVRGQAYIWQAYRRDHEPGMYWFTMLIWALVAASCFIYPHTPYW' A
#
# COMPACT_ATOMS: atom_id res chain seq x y z
N MET A 1 -28.73 1.89 1.39
CA MET A 1 -27.76 1.83 2.51
C MET A 1 -26.43 1.33 1.96
N LEU A 2 -25.58 2.25 1.48
CA LEU A 2 -24.29 1.93 0.81
C LEU A 2 -23.12 1.84 1.81
N ASN A 3 -23.35 1.29 3.00
CA ASN A 3 -22.32 1.13 4.05
C ASN A 3 -22.10 -0.35 4.38
N LEU A 4 -21.83 -1.17 3.37
CA LEU A 4 -21.54 -2.61 3.57
C LEU A 4 -20.06 -2.89 3.85
N LEU A 5 -19.16 -1.94 3.60
CA LEU A 5 -17.72 -2.11 3.75
C LEU A 5 -17.11 -0.93 4.54
N PRO A 6 -16.27 -1.20 5.56
CA PRO A 6 -15.53 -0.17 6.29
C PRO A 6 -14.73 0.72 5.33
N TRP A 7 -14.64 2.01 5.61
CA TRP A 7 -13.87 2.98 4.80
C TRP A 7 -12.40 2.54 4.60
N SER A 8 -11.84 1.80 5.56
CA SER A 8 -10.50 1.20 5.48
C SER A 8 -10.34 0.25 4.29
N TYR A 9 -11.40 -0.47 3.87
CA TYR A 9 -11.33 -1.36 2.70
C TYR A 9 -11.16 -0.57 1.41
N TRP A 10 -11.82 0.59 1.27
CA TRP A 10 -11.65 1.47 0.12
C TRP A 10 -10.25 2.07 0.07
N LEU A 11 -9.70 2.47 1.22
CA LEU A 11 -8.31 2.92 1.35
C LEU A 11 -7.31 1.81 1.01
N GLY A 12 -7.51 0.60 1.55
CA GLY A 12 -6.68 -0.57 1.22
C GLY A 12 -6.72 -0.90 -0.26
N PHE A 13 -7.89 -0.84 -0.90
CA PHE A 13 -8.03 -1.10 -2.34
C PHE A 13 -7.31 -0.04 -3.19
N ALA A 14 -7.45 1.24 -2.85
CA ALA A 14 -6.71 2.32 -3.50
C ALA A 14 -5.19 2.15 -3.35
N LEU A 15 -4.74 1.75 -2.16
CA LEU A 15 -3.32 1.48 -1.87
C LEU A 15 -2.78 0.29 -2.68
N VAL A 16 -3.54 -0.79 -2.81
CA VAL A 16 -3.17 -1.94 -3.64
C VAL A 16 -3.05 -1.54 -5.11
N ILE A 17 -4.03 -0.80 -5.64
CA ILE A 17 -3.97 -0.32 -7.02
C ILE A 17 -2.74 0.57 -7.23
N TRP A 18 -2.49 1.49 -6.31
CA TRP A 18 -1.35 2.39 -6.38
C TRP A 18 -0.02 1.62 -6.31
N LEU A 19 0.08 0.62 -5.45
CA LEU A 19 1.23 -0.29 -5.36
C LEU A 19 1.43 -1.08 -6.66
N LEU A 20 0.35 -1.59 -7.28
CA LEU A 20 0.46 -2.28 -8.58
C LEU A 20 0.96 -1.33 -9.68
N ILE A 21 0.52 -0.07 -9.68
CA ILE A 21 0.99 0.94 -10.64
C ILE A 21 2.47 1.25 -10.41
N ASP A 22 2.92 1.41 -9.16
CA ASP A 22 4.33 1.60 -8.80
C ASP A 22 5.19 0.38 -9.21
N LEU A 23 4.62 -0.83 -9.10
CA LEU A 23 5.28 -2.07 -9.52
C LEU A 23 5.48 -2.11 -11.04
N VAL A 24 4.43 -1.76 -11.82
CA VAL A 24 4.50 -1.70 -13.29
C VAL A 24 5.43 -0.59 -13.76
N ARG A 25 5.49 0.55 -13.06
CA ARG A 25 6.41 1.65 -13.35
C ARG A 25 7.86 1.35 -12.94
N GLY A 26 8.08 0.35 -12.07
CA GLY A 26 9.41 0.03 -11.55
C GLY A 26 10.00 1.14 -10.68
N GLN A 27 9.16 2.01 -10.12
CA GLN A 27 9.54 3.12 -9.25
C GLN A 27 8.66 3.07 -8.01
N ALA A 28 9.27 3.11 -6.82
CA ALA A 28 8.56 3.18 -5.55
C ALA A 28 8.66 4.60 -4.97
N TYR A 29 7.54 5.29 -4.74
CA TYR A 29 7.54 6.65 -4.16
C TYR A 29 7.24 6.62 -2.65
N ILE A 30 8.26 6.93 -1.83
CA ILE A 30 8.09 7.22 -0.39
C ILE A 30 8.47 8.66 -0.06
N TRP A 31 9.66 9.07 -0.47
CA TRP A 31 10.20 10.42 -0.28
C TRP A 31 11.07 10.81 -1.48
N GLN A 32 11.78 9.82 -2.02
CA GLN A 32 12.52 9.89 -3.27
C GLN A 32 12.06 8.73 -4.17
N ALA A 33 12.10 8.92 -5.48
CA ALA A 33 11.73 7.88 -6.44
C ALA A 33 12.81 6.80 -6.48
N TYR A 34 12.64 5.75 -5.69
CA TYR A 34 13.58 4.63 -5.71
C TYR A 34 13.38 3.84 -7.00
N ARG A 35 14.43 3.81 -7.82
CA ARG A 35 14.45 3.05 -9.07
C ARG A 35 15.12 1.71 -8.83
N ARG A 36 14.52 0.67 -9.40
CA ARG A 36 15.05 -0.70 -9.37
C ARG A 36 16.49 -0.80 -9.91
N ASP A 37 16.85 0.08 -10.85
CA ASP A 37 18.17 0.15 -11.49
C ASP A 37 19.29 0.74 -10.62
N HIS A 38 18.97 1.59 -9.65
CA HIS A 38 19.98 2.20 -8.78
C HIS A 38 20.07 1.50 -7.43
N GLU A 39 18.94 1.23 -6.80
CA GLU A 39 18.90 0.71 -5.43
C GLU A 39 17.82 -0.38 -5.29
N PRO A 40 18.07 -1.59 -5.84
CA PRO A 40 17.08 -2.66 -5.88
C PRO A 40 16.64 -3.10 -4.48
N GLY A 41 17.56 -3.09 -3.50
CA GLY A 41 17.24 -3.45 -2.11
C GLY A 41 16.23 -2.50 -1.46
N MET A 42 16.46 -1.18 -1.58
CA MET A 42 15.55 -0.18 -1.02
C MET A 42 14.20 -0.18 -1.73
N TYR A 43 14.19 -0.42 -3.05
CA TYR A 43 12.96 -0.60 -3.83
C TYR A 43 12.09 -1.75 -3.30
N TRP A 44 12.66 -2.94 -3.08
CA TRP A 44 11.90 -4.07 -2.55
C TRP A 44 11.44 -3.86 -1.11
N PHE A 45 12.27 -3.23 -0.27
CA PHE A 45 11.90 -2.92 1.12
C PHE A 45 10.72 -1.94 1.19
N THR A 46 10.75 -0.89 0.38
CA THR A 46 9.64 0.07 0.27
C THR A 46 8.37 -0.58 -0.27
N MET A 47 8.50 -1.50 -1.23
CA MET A 47 7.37 -2.27 -1.75
C MET A 47 6.74 -3.19 -0.69
N LEU A 48 7.57 -3.85 0.13
CA LEU A 48 7.10 -4.67 1.26
C LEU A 48 6.40 -3.83 2.32
N ILE A 49 6.92 -2.65 2.66
CA ILE A 49 6.25 -1.73 3.60
C ILE A 49 4.89 -1.34 3.08
N TRP A 50 4.80 -0.88 1.83
CA TRP A 50 3.51 -0.48 1.26
C TRP A 50 2.53 -1.66 1.15
N ALA A 51 3.01 -2.86 0.87
CA ALA A 51 2.20 -4.07 0.89
C ALA A 51 1.67 -4.38 2.29
N LEU A 52 2.49 -4.23 3.33
CA LEU A 52 2.09 -4.40 4.73
C LEU A 52 1.07 -3.34 5.17
N VAL A 53 1.22 -2.09 4.72
CA VAL A 53 0.27 -1.01 5.00
C VAL A 53 -1.07 -1.29 4.30
N ALA A 54 -1.05 -1.70 3.04
CA ALA A 54 -2.27 -2.10 2.34
C ALA A 54 -2.94 -3.30 3.02
N ALA A 55 -2.16 -4.32 3.42
CA ALA A 55 -2.66 -5.48 4.14
C ALA A 55 -3.24 -5.12 5.52
N SER A 56 -2.63 -4.17 6.24
CA SER A 56 -3.13 -3.75 7.56
C SER A 56 -4.50 -3.08 7.46
N CYS A 57 -4.80 -2.36 6.36
CA CYS A 57 -6.13 -1.82 6.10
C CYS A 57 -7.23 -2.90 5.97
N PHE A 58 -6.88 -4.12 5.54
CA PHE A 58 -7.80 -5.25 5.44
C PHE A 58 -7.85 -6.10 6.71
N ILE A 59 -6.73 -6.24 7.43
CA ILE A 59 -6.62 -7.07 8.64
C ILE A 59 -7.22 -6.38 9.86
N TYR A 60 -7.09 -5.05 9.98
CA TYR A 60 -7.65 -4.26 11.09
C TYR A 60 -8.74 -3.28 10.60
N PRO A 61 -9.90 -3.75 10.13
CA PRO A 61 -11.00 -2.86 9.78
C PRO A 61 -11.71 -2.27 11.00
N HIS A 62 -11.45 -2.82 12.19
CA HIS A 62 -12.17 -2.51 13.42
C HIS A 62 -11.15 -2.42 14.55
N THR A 63 -10.74 -1.22 14.95
CA THR A 63 -10.20 -0.99 16.29
C THR A 63 -11.40 -0.87 17.25
N PRO A 64 -11.71 -1.87 18.09
CA PRO A 64 -12.83 -1.80 19.02
C PRO A 64 -12.40 -1.10 20.32
N TYR A 65 -11.87 0.13 20.24
CA TYR A 65 -11.51 0.90 21.43
C TYR A 65 -12.00 2.35 21.31
N TRP A 66 -13.31 2.52 21.49
CA TRP A 66 -13.94 3.67 22.13
C TRP A 66 -14.89 3.11 23.19
#